data_AF-A0A7S0J5H1-F1
#
_entry.id   AF-A0A7S0J5H1-F1
#
_cell.length_a   1.000
_cell.length_b   1.000
_cell.length_c   1.000
_cell.angle_alpha   90.00
_cell.angle_beta   90.00
_cell.angle_gamma   90.00
#
_symmetry.space_group_name_H-M   'P 1'
#
loop_
_entity.id
_entity.type
_entity.pdbx_description
1 polymer ?
#
loop_
_entity_poly.entity_id
_entity_poly.type
_entity_poly.pdbx_seq_one_letter_code
_entity_poly.pdbx_strand_id
1 'polypeptide(L)'
;APYLLSADALETDSDLLVALRLLSASAVELKGYALAFHGKPISAANERRWRRMLERRVLILLETREAHTTEESDRRAIQAGAKSAGSTRRWFSLLTRHAEKLMLAEVLRSLERLASTARESDDSDILEPVGRVSPIEVRHDEL
;
A
#
# COMPACT_ATOMS: atom_id res chain seq x y z
N ALA A 1 -17.28 -11.96 4.34
CA ALA A 1 -17.10 -10.51 4.52
C ALA A 1 -16.24 -10.02 3.36
N PRO A 2 -16.73 -9.18 2.43
CA PRO A 2 -16.14 -9.14 1.09
C PRO A 2 -15.03 -8.11 0.86
N TYR A 3 -14.54 -7.37 1.87
CA TYR A 3 -13.42 -6.44 1.67
C TYR A 3 -12.52 -6.39 2.92
N LEU A 4 -11.88 -7.51 3.26
CA LEU A 4 -10.69 -7.41 4.10
C LEU A 4 -9.58 -6.85 3.19
N LEU A 5 -9.13 -5.63 3.48
CA LEU A 5 -7.78 -5.19 3.12
C LEU A 5 -6.81 -6.18 3.76
N SER A 6 -6.47 -7.25 3.05
CA SER A 6 -5.35 -8.09 3.45
C SER A 6 -4.08 -7.32 3.11
N ALA A 7 -3.14 -7.24 4.05
CA ALA A 7 -1.80 -6.74 3.79
C ALA A 7 -1.15 -7.45 2.58
N ASP A 8 -1.45 -8.74 2.41
CA ASP A 8 -0.98 -9.55 1.28
C ASP A 8 -1.49 -9.03 -0.08
N ALA A 9 -2.62 -8.32 -0.11
CA ALA A 9 -3.12 -7.70 -1.33
C ALA A 9 -2.23 -6.54 -1.81
N LEU A 10 -1.38 -5.99 -0.94
CA LEU A 10 -0.40 -4.96 -1.30
C LEU A 10 0.92 -5.56 -1.80
N GLU A 11 1.14 -6.85 -1.55
CA GLU A 11 2.31 -7.62 -2.00
C GLU A 11 2.01 -8.41 -3.30
N THR A 12 0.74 -8.64 -3.61
CA THR A 12 0.26 -9.41 -4.76
C THR A 12 -0.43 -8.53 -5.80
N ASP A 13 -0.51 -9.00 -7.06
CA ASP A 13 -1.23 -8.38 -8.18
C ASP A 13 -2.75 -8.36 -7.93
N SER A 14 -3.17 -7.55 -6.97
CA SER A 14 -4.56 -7.39 -6.58
C SER A 14 -5.20 -6.20 -7.30
N ASP A 15 -6.52 -6.28 -7.51
CA ASP A 15 -7.32 -5.18 -8.05
C ASP A 15 -7.13 -3.87 -7.26
N LEU A 16 -6.86 -3.97 -5.95
CA LEU A 16 -6.56 -2.82 -5.10
C LEU A 16 -5.23 -2.17 -5.50
N LEU A 17 -4.16 -2.95 -5.70
CA LEU A 17 -2.86 -2.42 -6.11
C LEU A 17 -2.94 -1.76 -7.50
N VAL A 18 -3.69 -2.38 -8.42
CA VAL A 18 -3.98 -1.79 -9.74
C VAL A 18 -4.69 -0.44 -9.57
N ALA A 19 -5.77 -0.40 -8.78
CA ALA A 19 -6.53 0.83 -8.54
C ALA A 19 -5.65 1.93 -7.91
N LEU A 20 -4.81 1.58 -6.93
CA LEU A 20 -3.88 2.49 -6.27
C LEU A 20 -2.86 3.08 -7.25
N ARG A 21 -2.29 2.26 -8.14
CA ARG A 21 -1.37 2.70 -9.20
C ARG A 21 -2.04 3.67 -10.17
N LEU A 22 -3.27 3.37 -10.61
CA LEU A 22 -4.02 4.22 -11.53
C LEU A 22 -4.46 5.55 -10.89
N LEU A 23 -4.98 5.52 -9.66
CA LEU A 23 -5.45 6.72 -8.95
C LEU A 23 -4.33 7.70 -8.60
N SER A 24 -3.10 7.20 -8.48
CA SER A 24 -1.91 8.01 -8.13
C SER A 24 -1.04 8.38 -9.34
N ALA A 25 -1.40 7.94 -10.54
CA ALA A 25 -0.67 8.21 -11.77
C ALA A 25 -0.88 9.65 -12.25
N SER A 26 0.19 10.27 -12.76
CA SER A 26 0.09 11.50 -13.53
C SER A 26 -0.44 11.23 -14.93
N ALA A 27 -0.87 12.28 -15.64
CA ALA A 27 -1.34 12.17 -17.02
C ALA A 27 -0.32 11.52 -17.97
N VAL A 28 0.98 11.70 -17.73
CA VAL A 28 2.05 11.08 -18.54
C VAL A 28 2.17 9.59 -18.23
N GLU A 29 2.13 9.22 -16.95
CA GLU A 29 2.24 7.82 -16.52
C GLU A 29 1.03 6.98 -16.90
N LEU A 30 -0.15 7.59 -17.01
CA LEU A 30 -1.37 6.90 -17.48
C LEU A 30 -1.23 6.35 -18.91
N LYS A 31 -0.29 6.85 -19.72
CA LYS A 31 0.01 6.23 -21.03
C LYS A 31 0.55 4.80 -20.88
N GLY A 32 1.19 4.49 -19.75
CA GLY A 32 1.73 3.17 -19.40
C GLY A 32 0.81 2.34 -18.49
N TYR A 33 -0.48 2.67 -18.39
CA TYR A 33 -1.40 2.05 -17.42
C TYR A 33 -1.45 0.51 -17.48
N ALA A 34 -1.23 -0.08 -18.66
CA ALA A 34 -1.25 -1.53 -18.86
C ALA A 34 -0.23 -2.25 -17.95
N LEU A 35 0.88 -1.60 -17.60
CA LEU A 35 1.86 -2.15 -16.66
C LEU A 35 1.24 -2.50 -15.32
N ALA A 36 0.32 -1.67 -14.81
CA ALA A 36 -0.36 -1.92 -13.54
C ALA A 36 -1.17 -3.21 -13.58
N PHE A 37 -1.91 -3.46 -14.66
CA PHE A 37 -2.71 -4.68 -14.85
C PHE A 37 -1.87 -5.94 -15.05
N HIS A 38 -0.61 -5.79 -15.46
CA HIS A 38 0.38 -6.87 -15.51
C HIS A 38 1.18 -7.00 -14.22
N GLY A 39 0.77 -6.30 -13.16
CA GLY A 39 1.45 -6.35 -11.88
C GLY A 39 2.73 -5.54 -11.77
N LYS A 40 3.12 -4.88 -12.85
CA LYS A 40 4.37 -4.14 -12.94
C LYS A 40 4.21 -2.71 -12.43
N PRO A 41 5.24 -2.16 -11.78
CA PRO A 41 5.29 -0.73 -11.46
C PRO A 41 5.12 0.13 -12.72
N ILE A 42 4.31 1.19 -12.65
CA ILE A 42 4.23 2.18 -13.73
C ILE A 42 5.50 3.06 -13.74
N SER A 43 5.92 3.49 -12.55
CA SER A 43 7.17 4.22 -12.34
C SER A 43 7.54 4.17 -10.85
N ALA A 44 8.81 4.36 -10.50
CA ALA A 44 9.23 4.48 -9.09
C ALA A 44 8.55 5.67 -8.38
N ALA A 45 8.27 6.76 -9.11
CA ALA A 45 7.57 7.91 -8.56
C ALA A 45 6.10 7.60 -8.25
N ASN A 46 5.42 6.86 -9.12
CA ASN A 46 4.05 6.36 -8.91
C ASN A 46 4.00 5.44 -7.69
N GLU A 47 4.93 4.49 -7.58
CA GLU A 47 5.04 3.58 -6.44
C GLU A 47 5.18 4.32 -5.10
N ARG A 48 5.96 5.40 -5.07
CA ARG A 48 6.08 6.26 -3.88
C ARG A 48 4.81 7.07 -3.59
N ARG A 49 4.02 7.43 -4.61
CA ARG A 49 2.80 8.25 -4.42
C ARG A 49 1.65 7.43 -3.89
N TRP A 50 1.36 6.25 -4.46
CA TRP A 50 0.26 5.44 -3.94
C TRP A 50 0.53 4.94 -2.52
N ARG A 51 1.78 4.57 -2.19
CA ARG A 51 2.16 4.16 -0.82
C ARG A 51 1.86 5.25 0.20
N ARG A 52 2.33 6.49 -0.08
CA ARG A 52 2.05 7.66 0.78
C ARG A 52 0.57 7.99 0.87
N MET A 53 -0.16 7.86 -0.24
CA MET A 53 -1.62 8.08 -0.25
C MET A 53 -2.33 7.06 0.65
N LEU A 54 -1.98 5.77 0.53
CA LEU A 54 -2.57 4.70 1.33
C LEU A 54 -2.20 4.84 2.81
N GLU A 55 -0.92 5.09 3.12
CA GLU A 55 -0.42 5.37 4.46
C GLU A 55 -1.25 6.48 5.13
N ARG A 56 -1.37 7.64 4.47
CA ARG A 56 -2.16 8.76 5.00
C ARG A 56 -3.62 8.38 5.24
N ARG A 57 -4.22 7.60 4.32
CA ARG A 57 -5.61 7.16 4.47
C ARG A 57 -5.78 6.21 5.65
N VAL A 58 -4.86 5.28 5.83
CA VAL A 58 -4.88 4.30 6.93
C VAL A 58 -4.68 4.99 8.27
N LEU A 59 -3.77 5.97 8.36
CA LEU A 59 -3.59 6.78 9.57
C LEU A 59 -4.87 7.51 9.96
N ILE A 60 -5.54 8.18 9.01
CA ILE A 60 -6.83 8.86 9.26
C ILE A 60 -7.90 7.87 9.75
N LEU A 61 -7.97 6.68 9.13
CA LEU A 61 -8.91 5.65 9.56
C LEU A 61 -8.60 5.16 10.97
N LEU A 62 -7.33 4.95 11.29
CA LEU A 62 -6.90 4.51 12.61
C LEU A 62 -7.23 5.57 13.67
N GLU A 63 -6.87 6.84 13.43
CA GLU A 63 -7.22 7.97 14.30
C GLU A 63 -8.73 8.04 14.56
N THR A 64 -9.53 7.89 13.51
CA THR A 64 -11.00 7.90 13.62
C THR A 64 -11.51 6.74 14.49
N ARG A 65 -10.91 5.56 14.36
CA ARG A 65 -11.28 4.38 15.17
C ARG A 65 -10.76 4.45 16.59
N GLU A 66 -9.66 5.17 16.82
CA GLU A 66 -9.05 5.34 18.14
C GLU A 66 -9.62 6.51 18.95
N ALA A 67 -10.39 7.41 18.32
CA ALA A 67 -11.04 8.56 18.97
C ALA A 67 -11.86 8.21 20.24
N HIS A 68 -12.33 6.97 20.37
CA HIS A 68 -13.12 6.53 21.52
C HIS A 68 -12.39 5.53 22.42
N THR A 69 -11.49 4.73 21.87
CA THR A 69 -10.81 3.62 22.57
C THR A 69 -9.53 3.29 21.80
N THR A 70 -8.43 2.98 22.47
CA THR A 70 -7.21 2.50 21.80
C THR A 70 -7.30 1.01 21.49
N GLU A 71 -6.42 0.48 20.63
CA GLU A 71 -6.27 -0.98 20.44
C GLU A 71 -6.00 -1.68 21.77
N GLU A 72 -5.08 -1.12 22.56
CA GLU A 72 -4.66 -1.65 23.86
C GLU A 72 -5.80 -1.69 24.88
N SER A 73 -6.65 -0.65 24.91
CA SER A 73 -7.83 -0.62 25.77
C SER A 73 -8.84 -1.70 25.38
N ASP A 74 -9.03 -1.95 24.08
CA ASP A 74 -9.92 -3.00 23.61
C ASP A 74 -9.37 -4.38 23.96
N ARG A 75 -8.06 -4.58 23.78
CA ARG A 75 -7.36 -5.83 24.14
C ARG A 75 -7.56 -6.17 25.61
N ARG A 76 -7.40 -5.20 26.51
CA ARG A 76 -7.66 -5.39 27.96
C ARG A 76 -9.12 -5.71 28.25
N ALA A 77 -10.07 -5.03 27.61
CA ALA A 77 -11.49 -5.29 27.80
C ALA A 77 -11.90 -6.69 27.29
N ILE A 78 -11.25 -7.18 26.23
CA ILE A 78 -11.40 -8.55 25.73
C ILE A 78 -10.87 -9.55 26.77
N GLN A 79 -9.65 -9.35 27.27
CA GLN A 79 -8.99 -10.21 28.25
C GLN A 79 -9.68 -10.24 29.61
N ALA A 80 -10.24 -9.12 30.05
CA ALA A 80 -11.00 -8.99 31.30
C ALA A 80 -12.35 -9.75 31.27
N GLY A 81 -12.67 -10.41 30.16
CA GLY A 81 -13.82 -11.31 30.11
C GLY A 81 -15.16 -10.59 29.99
N ALA A 82 -15.26 -9.58 29.12
CA ALA A 82 -16.53 -8.88 28.83
C ALA A 82 -17.67 -9.82 28.36
N LYS A 83 -17.40 -11.11 28.08
CA LYS A 83 -18.43 -12.17 27.96
C LYS A 83 -19.29 -12.34 29.22
N SER A 84 -18.74 -12.07 30.41
CA SER A 84 -19.39 -12.22 31.71
C SER A 84 -20.55 -11.23 31.94
N ALA A 85 -20.58 -10.11 31.19
CA ALA A 85 -21.57 -9.03 31.37
C ALA A 85 -22.87 -9.18 30.55
N GLY A 86 -23.17 -10.37 30.02
CA GLY A 86 -24.52 -10.73 29.55
C GLY A 86 -24.94 -10.27 28.15
N SER A 87 -24.05 -9.72 27.31
CA SER A 87 -24.40 -9.36 25.93
C SER A 87 -23.36 -9.82 24.91
N THR A 88 -23.63 -10.96 24.27
CA THR A 88 -22.87 -11.52 23.14
C THR A 88 -22.66 -10.50 22.02
N ARG A 89 -23.65 -9.62 21.78
CA ARG A 89 -23.57 -8.56 20.76
C ARG A 89 -22.53 -7.50 21.09
N ARG A 90 -22.43 -7.07 22.36
CA ARG A 90 -21.40 -6.12 22.80
C ARG A 90 -20.00 -6.73 22.71
N TRP A 91 -19.88 -8.02 23.06
CA TRP A 91 -18.64 -8.77 22.90
C TRP A 91 -18.18 -8.82 21.43
N PHE A 92 -19.07 -9.18 20.50
CA PHE A 92 -18.72 -9.18 19.08
C PHE A 92 -18.35 -7.80 18.55
N SER A 93 -19.07 -6.74 18.98
CA SER A 93 -18.71 -5.35 18.61
C SER A 93 -17.29 -4.99 19.05
N LEU A 94 -16.91 -5.36 20.27
CA LEU A 94 -15.57 -5.14 20.81
C LEU A 94 -14.50 -5.92 20.02
N LEU A 95 -14.77 -7.18 19.71
CA LEU A 95 -13.87 -8.00 18.89
C LEU A 95 -13.69 -7.42 17.48
N THR A 96 -14.78 -7.02 16.83
CA THR A 96 -14.72 -6.43 15.48
C THR A 96 -13.90 -5.14 15.50
N ARG A 97 -14.16 -4.25 16.46
CA ARG A 97 -13.40 -2.99 16.58
C ARG A 97 -11.91 -3.23 16.81
N HIS A 98 -11.57 -4.16 17.69
CA HIS A 98 -10.17 -4.54 17.93
C HIS A 98 -9.52 -5.10 16.67
N ALA A 99 -10.20 -6.01 15.96
CA ALA A 99 -9.71 -6.59 14.71
C ALA A 99 -9.52 -5.53 13.60
N GLU A 100 -10.44 -4.56 13.46
CA GLU A 100 -10.29 -3.45 12.51
C GLU A 100 -9.03 -2.64 12.78
N LYS A 101 -8.72 -2.32 14.05
CA LYS A 101 -7.50 -1.59 14.43
C LYS A 101 -6.24 -2.40 14.12
N LEU A 102 -6.23 -3.70 14.44
CA LEU A 102 -5.11 -4.59 14.11
C LEU A 102 -4.87 -4.68 12.60
N MET A 103 -5.94 -4.76 11.79
CA MET A 103 -5.81 -4.76 10.33
C MET A 103 -5.19 -3.47 9.80
N LEU A 104 -5.64 -2.31 10.31
CA LEU A 104 -5.07 -1.02 9.90
C LEU A 104 -3.59 -0.90 10.30
N ALA A 105 -3.23 -1.34 11.52
CA ALA A 105 -1.84 -1.37 11.97
C ALA A 105 -0.97 -2.31 11.12
N GLU A 106 -1.49 -3.46 10.71
CA GLU A 106 -0.77 -4.39 9.84
C GLU A 106 -0.54 -3.82 8.43
N VAL A 107 -1.51 -3.08 7.90
CA VAL A 107 -1.33 -2.37 6.62
C VAL A 107 -0.19 -1.36 6.71
N LEU A 108 -0.08 -0.60 7.82
CA LEU A 108 1.03 0.33 8.02
C LEU A 108 2.39 -0.41 8.08
N ARG A 109 2.49 -1.49 8.86
CA ARG A 109 3.70 -2.32 8.92
C ARG A 109 4.09 -2.88 7.56
N SER A 110 3.11 -3.26 6.75
CA SER A 110 3.35 -3.81 5.41
C SER A 110 3.84 -2.72 4.45
N LEU A 111 3.31 -1.51 4.55
CA LEU A 111 3.81 -0.35 3.80
C LEU A 111 5.27 0.00 4.18
N GLU A 112 5.62 -0.08 5.46
CA GLU A 112 7.00 0.12 5.95
C GLU A 112 7.96 -0.95 5.40
N ARG A 113 7.54 -2.22 5.37
CA ARG A 113 8.30 -3.32 4.77
C ARG A 113 8.53 -3.07 3.28
N LEU A 114 7.48 -2.76 2.52
CA LEU A 114 7.57 -2.45 1.09
C LEU A 114 8.45 -1.23 0.79
N ALA A 115 8.48 -0.24 1.69
CA ALA A 115 9.36 0.92 1.56
C ALA A 115 10.83 0.56 1.79
N SER A 116 11.11 -0.32 2.76
CA SER A 116 12.47 -0.77 3.09
C SER A 116 13.07 -1.62 1.97
N THR A 117 12.32 -2.59 1.43
CA THR A 117 12.78 -3.43 0.30
C THR A 117 13.11 -2.61 -0.95
N ALA A 118 12.32 -1.55 -1.20
CA ALA A 118 12.57 -0.66 -2.33
C ALA A 118 13.84 0.19 -2.17
N ARG A 119 14.31 0.45 -0.93
CA ARG A 119 15.58 1.16 -0.67
C ARG A 119 16.78 0.24 -0.80
N GLU A 120 16.67 -1.00 -0.32
CA GLU A 120 17.74 -2.00 -0.47
C GLU A 120 18.02 -2.35 -1.93
N SER A 121 16.99 -2.30 -2.79
CA SER A 121 17.16 -2.51 -4.25
C SER A 121 17.82 -1.33 -4.96
N ASP A 122 17.63 -0.09 -4.47
CA ASP A 122 18.22 1.15 -5.04
C ASP A 122 19.73 1.22 -4.73
N ASP A 123 20.19 0.65 -3.60
CA ASP A 123 21.62 0.58 -3.24
C ASP A 123 22.38 -0.52 -4.00
N SER A 124 21.69 -1.49 -4.61
CA SER A 124 22.30 -2.56 -5.42
C SER A 124 22.45 -2.24 -6.90
N ASP A 125 21.86 -1.14 -7.39
CA ASP A 125 21.88 -0.73 -8.81
C ASP A 125 22.94 0.35 -9.13
N ILE A 126 24.11 0.30 -8.48
CA ILE A 126 25.34 0.91 -9.01
C ILE A 126 26.07 -0.13 -9.88
N LEU A 127 25.48 -0.47 -11.03
CA LEU A 127 26.19 -1.11 -12.14
C LEU A 127 25.86 -0.37 -13.44
N GLU A 128 26.83 0.47 -13.81
CA GLU A 128 27.15 1.10 -15.11
C GLU A 128 26.07 1.83 -15.94
N PRO A 129 26.39 3.03 -16.46
CA PRO A 129 25.53 3.71 -17.42
C PRO A 129 25.50 2.92 -18.75
N VAL A 130 24.33 2.37 -19.08
CA VAL A 130 24.08 1.75 -20.38
C VAL A 130 24.20 2.82 -21.47
N GLY A 131 25.34 2.78 -22.17
CA GLY A 131 25.48 3.06 -23.60
C GLY A 131 25.12 4.46 -24.08
N ARG A 132 26.15 5.25 -24.38
CA ARG A 132 26.05 6.36 -25.35
C ARG A 132 25.36 5.86 -26.62
N VAL A 133 24.16 6.35 -26.91
CA VAL A 133 23.60 6.26 -28.26
C VAL A 133 24.30 7.35 -29.09
N SER A 134 25.14 6.91 -30.02
CA SER A 134 25.81 7.76 -31.00
C SER A 134 24.79 8.58 -31.80
N PRO A 135 25.07 9.86 -32.12
CA PRO A 135 24.20 10.63 -33.00
C PRO A 135 24.21 10.01 -34.40
N ILE A 136 23.02 9.83 -34.97
CA ILE A 136 22.82 9.38 -36.35
C ILE A 136 23.35 10.49 -37.28
N GLU A 137 24.46 10.23 -37.98
CA GLU A 137 24.88 11.06 -39.10
C GLU A 137 23.87 10.90 -40.24
N VAL A 138 23.02 11.92 -40.43
CA VAL A 138 22.22 12.04 -41.65
C VAL A 138 23.15 12.52 -42.75
N ARG A 139 23.59 11.59 -43.60
CA ARG A 139 24.24 11.93 -44.86
C ARG A 139 23.17 12.44 -45.82
N HIS A 140 23.18 13.74 -46.08
CA HIS A 140 22.66 14.29 -47.31
C HIS A 140 23.67 13.94 -48.41
N ASP A 141 23.31 12.99 -49.27
CA ASP A 141 23.57 13.05 -50.71
C ASP A 141 22.97 11.82 -51.40
N GLU A 142 22.52 12.06 -52.63
CA GLU A 142 22.07 11.14 -53.68
C GLU A 142 20.55 11.05 -53.94
N LEU A 143 20.19 11.84 -54.98
CA LEU A 143 19.07 11.79 -55.94
C LEU A 143 17.87 12.71 -55.71
#